data_AF-A0A445FCP6-F1
#
_entry.id   AF-A0A445FCP6-F1
#
_cell.length_a   1.000
_cell.length_b   1.000
_cell.length_c   1.000
_cell.angle_alpha   90.00
_cell.angle_beta   90.00
_cell.angle_gamma   90.00
#
_symmetry.space_group_name_H-M   'P 1'
#
loop_
_entity.id
_entity.type
_entity.pdbx_description
1 polymer ?
#
loop_
_entity_poly.entity_id
_entity_poly.type
_entity_poly.pdbx_seq_one_letter_code
_entity_poly.pdbx_strand_id
1 'polypeptide(L)'
;MGESKKRKRHRNKRGGKEEQPVLPSPCAKRTKLKEPSSFLQKMRARLSGGHFRMINEKLYTCTGEEALDYFKEEPSLFDVYHTGYKTQMSNWPEQPVNVIIKWLKKQSLSFVVADFGCGEALIAKSVKNEVFSLDLVSNDPNVIACNMENTPLDSSSVDVAIFCLSLMGTNYQSYLEESYRLLKPGGWLLIAEVKSRFDPNTGGADPKKFSNAISELGFSSVKQENQISKRKEIEWPMLKPCLYKRR
;
A
#
# COMPACT_ATOMS: atom_id res chain seq x y z
N MET A 1 47.32 19.92 -38.89
CA MET A 1 48.68 20.44 -39.20
C MET A 1 49.25 20.99 -37.90
N GLY A 2 50.36 20.57 -37.33
CA GLY A 2 51.45 19.72 -37.78
C GLY A 2 52.65 20.06 -36.89
N GLU A 3 53.15 19.05 -36.18
CA GLU A 3 54.55 18.81 -35.78
C GLU A 3 55.31 19.87 -34.94
N SER A 4 55.66 19.57 -33.68
CA SER A 4 56.80 18.74 -33.22
C SER A 4 58.19 19.20 -33.67
N LYS A 5 59.10 19.48 -32.71
CA LYS A 5 60.53 19.10 -32.82
C LYS A 5 61.24 18.98 -31.46
N LYS A 6 61.63 17.72 -31.18
CA LYS A 6 62.61 17.21 -30.20
C LYS A 6 64.02 17.81 -30.38
N ARG A 7 64.83 17.75 -29.31
CA ARG A 7 66.20 17.11 -29.26
C ARG A 7 66.74 17.15 -27.81
N LYS A 8 66.91 15.98 -27.15
CA LYS A 8 68.13 15.11 -27.03
C LYS A 8 69.25 15.75 -26.18
N ARG A 9 69.47 15.29 -24.94
CA ARG A 9 70.32 14.15 -24.47
C ARG A 9 71.77 14.58 -24.16
N HIS A 10 72.20 14.36 -22.91
CA HIS A 10 73.51 13.73 -22.65
C HIS A 10 73.52 12.94 -21.33
N ARG A 11 74.54 12.10 -21.20
CA ARG A 11 74.60 10.80 -20.52
C ARG A 11 75.94 10.73 -19.79
N ASN A 12 75.97 10.26 -18.54
CA ASN A 12 77.04 9.41 -17.95
C ASN A 12 76.61 9.05 -16.52
N LYS A 13 76.38 7.80 -16.10
CA LYS A 13 77.23 6.59 -15.91
C LYS A 13 78.23 6.65 -14.73
N ARG A 14 77.89 5.83 -13.72
CA ARG A 14 78.70 4.94 -12.86
C ARG A 14 79.39 5.49 -11.60
N GLY A 15 79.05 4.84 -10.47
CA GLY A 15 80.03 4.38 -9.47
C GLY A 15 79.58 4.59 -8.02
N GLY A 16 79.45 3.50 -7.26
CA GLY A 16 79.35 3.54 -5.79
C GLY A 16 78.20 2.73 -5.21
N LYS A 17 78.48 1.47 -4.82
CA LYS A 17 77.62 0.63 -3.98
C LYS A 17 77.79 1.06 -2.53
N GLU A 18 76.70 1.16 -1.78
CA GLU A 18 76.70 0.89 -0.34
C GLU A 18 75.35 0.24 0.02
N GLU A 19 75.44 -0.95 0.60
CA GLU A 19 74.34 -1.79 1.07
C GLU A 19 73.84 -1.28 2.42
N GLN A 20 72.52 -1.16 2.58
CA GLN A 20 71.84 -1.11 3.88
C GLN A 20 70.46 -1.80 3.80
N PRO A 21 69.95 -2.32 4.93
CA PRO A 21 69.40 -3.68 5.02
C PRO A 21 67.91 -3.82 4.68
N VAL A 22 67.56 -5.02 4.22
CA VAL A 22 66.20 -5.47 3.89
C VAL A 22 65.36 -5.58 5.17
N LEU A 23 64.31 -4.77 5.27
CA LEU A 23 63.24 -4.95 6.27
C LEU A 23 62.17 -5.92 5.72
N PRO A 24 61.71 -6.89 6.54
CA PRO A 24 60.76 -7.90 6.09
C PRO A 24 59.34 -7.34 5.95
N SER A 25 58.70 -7.62 4.81
CA SER A 25 57.28 -7.37 4.56
C SER A 25 56.39 -8.12 5.56
N PRO A 26 55.48 -7.45 6.30
CA PRO A 26 54.43 -8.15 7.00
C PRO A 26 53.29 -8.44 6.02
N CYS A 27 53.17 -9.71 5.62
CA CYS A 27 51.95 -10.28 5.08
C CYS A 27 50.87 -10.22 6.17
N ALA A 28 50.17 -9.08 6.27
CA ALA A 28 49.03 -8.94 7.14
C ALA A 28 47.85 -9.66 6.50
N LYS A 29 47.56 -10.87 7.01
CA LYS A 29 46.31 -11.58 6.78
C LYS A 29 45.16 -10.61 7.04
N ARG A 30 44.43 -10.26 5.97
CA ARG A 30 43.21 -9.47 6.03
C ARG A 30 42.18 -10.28 6.81
N THR A 31 42.12 -10.10 8.12
CA THR A 31 41.01 -10.57 8.95
C THR A 31 39.76 -9.90 8.40
N LYS A 32 38.90 -10.70 7.75
CA LYS A 32 37.55 -10.27 7.39
C LYS A 32 36.83 -9.92 8.70
N LEU A 33 36.73 -8.62 8.99
CA LEU A 33 35.76 -8.11 9.96
C LEU A 33 34.40 -8.63 9.51
N LYS A 34 33.80 -9.55 10.27
CA LYS A 34 32.42 -10.00 10.04
C LYS A 34 31.52 -8.77 10.21
N GLU A 35 30.72 -8.50 9.18
CA GLU A 35 30.05 -7.23 8.98
C GLU A 35 29.07 -6.84 10.11
N PRO A 36 29.09 -5.58 10.59
CA PRO A 36 28.01 -4.99 11.38
C PRO A 36 26.74 -4.69 10.56
N SER A 37 26.81 -4.79 9.23
CA SER A 37 25.73 -4.47 8.28
C SER A 37 24.46 -5.29 8.56
N SER A 38 24.59 -6.60 8.80
CA SER A 38 23.46 -7.52 8.92
C SER A 38 22.68 -7.30 10.22
N PHE A 39 23.36 -7.01 11.33
CA PHE A 39 22.71 -6.75 12.61
C PHE A 39 22.00 -5.38 12.58
N LEU A 40 22.68 -4.33 12.10
CA LEU A 40 22.09 -3.00 11.96
C LEU A 40 20.90 -3.01 10.99
N GLN A 41 20.99 -3.76 9.88
CA GLN A 41 19.86 -3.96 8.96
C GLN A 41 18.69 -4.65 9.64
N LYS A 42 18.92 -5.70 10.42
CA LYS A 42 17.85 -6.37 11.20
C LYS A 42 17.21 -5.42 12.21
N MET A 43 18.00 -4.61 12.92
CA MET A 43 17.46 -3.59 13.83
C MET A 43 16.63 -2.54 13.09
N ARG A 44 17.12 -2.04 11.95
CA ARG A 44 16.42 -1.07 11.10
C ARG A 44 15.10 -1.63 10.56
N ALA A 45 15.10 -2.89 10.11
CA ALA A 45 13.89 -3.57 9.65
C ALA A 45 12.88 -3.74 10.79
N ARG A 46 13.33 -4.08 12.00
CA ARG A 46 12.47 -4.19 13.19
C ARG A 46 11.83 -2.86 13.59
N LEU A 47 12.60 -1.77 13.55
CA LEU A 47 12.12 -0.41 13.82
C LEU A 47 11.09 0.02 12.76
N SER A 48 11.41 -0.15 11.48
CA SER A 48 10.52 0.21 10.37
C SER A 48 9.19 -0.56 10.44
N GLY A 49 9.24 -1.87 10.72
CA GLY A 49 8.04 -2.67 10.91
C GLY A 49 7.26 -2.30 12.19
N GLY A 50 7.92 -1.79 13.23
CA GLY A 50 7.27 -1.23 14.42
C GLY A 50 6.50 0.05 14.09
N HIS A 51 7.15 0.97 13.39
CA HIS A 51 6.57 2.24 12.96
C HIS A 51 5.33 2.02 12.07
N PHE A 52 5.46 1.15 11.05
CA PHE A 52 4.32 0.78 10.21
C PHE A 52 3.13 0.23 11.02
N ARG A 53 3.38 -0.67 12.00
CA ARG A 53 2.29 -1.25 12.81
C ARG A 53 1.58 -0.18 13.64
N MET A 54 2.32 0.78 14.20
CA MET A 54 1.76 1.89 14.95
C MET A 54 0.86 2.77 14.08
N ILE A 55 1.33 3.17 12.90
CA ILE A 55 0.54 3.95 11.94
C ILE A 55 -0.70 3.16 11.52
N ASN A 56 -0.54 1.91 11.12
CA ASN A 56 -1.64 1.05 10.70
C ASN A 56 -2.70 0.88 11.81
N GLU A 57 -2.28 0.69 13.07
CA GLU A 57 -3.20 0.63 14.21
C GLU A 57 -3.95 1.95 14.42
N LYS A 58 -3.28 3.10 14.31
CA LYS A 58 -3.92 4.42 14.36
C LYS A 58 -4.99 4.57 13.28
N LEU A 59 -4.69 4.18 12.03
CA LEU A 59 -5.64 4.27 10.90
C LEU A 59 -6.90 3.40 11.07
N TYR A 60 -6.84 2.33 11.87
CA TYR A 60 -8.02 1.51 12.21
C TYR A 60 -8.76 1.99 13.46
N THR A 61 -8.25 2.98 14.18
CA THR A 61 -8.79 3.46 15.47
C THR A 61 -9.18 4.93 15.44
N CYS A 62 -9.20 5.55 14.27
CA CYS A 62 -9.67 6.91 14.05
C CYS A 62 -10.60 6.99 12.83
N THR A 63 -11.27 8.11 12.69
CA THR A 63 -12.07 8.45 11.51
C THR A 63 -11.19 8.82 10.32
N GLY A 64 -11.77 8.89 9.12
CA GLY A 64 -11.08 9.38 7.92
C GLY A 64 -10.58 10.82 8.05
N GLU A 65 -11.34 11.70 8.74
CA GLU A 65 -10.95 13.09 9.01
C GLU A 65 -9.73 13.15 9.95
N GLU A 66 -9.75 12.41 11.05
CA GLU A 66 -8.62 12.34 11.98
C GLU A 66 -7.37 11.72 11.32
N ALA A 67 -7.55 10.74 10.42
CA ALA A 67 -6.45 10.18 9.65
C ALA A 67 -5.85 11.20 8.67
N LEU A 68 -6.68 12.07 8.09
CA LEU A 68 -6.23 13.11 7.19
C LEU A 68 -5.38 14.14 7.93
N ASP A 69 -5.85 14.58 9.10
CA ASP A 69 -5.11 15.52 9.93
C ASP A 69 -3.79 14.93 10.42
N TYR A 70 -3.80 13.64 10.79
CA TYR A 70 -2.57 12.91 11.15
C TYR A 70 -1.51 12.92 10.03
N PHE A 71 -1.91 12.73 8.76
CA PHE A 71 -0.99 12.81 7.63
C PHE A 71 -0.63 14.25 7.24
N LYS A 72 -1.48 15.25 7.49
CA LYS A 72 -1.14 16.66 7.26
C LYS A 72 -0.10 17.16 8.26
N GLU A 73 -0.20 16.74 9.52
CA GLU A 73 0.75 17.09 10.57
C GLU A 73 2.14 16.54 10.28
N GLU A 74 2.23 15.30 9.78
CA GLU A 74 3.50 14.67 9.42
C GLU A 74 3.41 13.92 8.07
N PRO A 75 3.59 14.63 6.93
CA PRO A 75 3.43 14.04 5.59
C PRO A 75 4.34 12.85 5.30
N SER A 76 5.52 12.76 5.94
CA SER A 76 6.42 11.61 5.80
C SER A 76 5.82 10.30 6.30
N LEU A 77 4.81 10.34 7.17
CA LEU A 77 4.14 9.13 7.66
C LEU A 77 3.41 8.37 6.56
N PHE A 78 2.96 9.07 5.51
CA PHE A 78 2.36 8.46 4.34
C PHE A 78 3.35 7.49 3.66
N ASP A 79 4.55 7.97 3.36
CA ASP A 79 5.60 7.15 2.73
C ASP A 79 6.04 5.97 3.62
N VAL A 80 6.12 6.20 4.94
CA VAL A 80 6.41 5.14 5.92
C VAL A 80 5.33 4.08 5.93
N TYR A 81 4.05 4.49 5.91
CA TYR A 81 2.91 3.59 5.85
C TYR A 81 2.95 2.74 4.58
N HIS A 82 3.06 3.36 3.39
CA HIS A 82 3.05 2.64 2.11
C HIS A 82 4.27 1.71 1.95
N THR A 83 5.44 2.12 2.42
CA THR A 83 6.64 1.26 2.44
C THR A 83 6.43 0.03 3.32
N GLY A 84 5.85 0.24 4.51
CA GLY A 84 5.50 -0.84 5.43
C GLY A 84 4.44 -1.79 4.85
N TYR A 85 3.38 -1.23 4.28
CA TYR A 85 2.29 -1.97 3.65
C TYR A 85 2.81 -2.83 2.49
N LYS A 86 3.62 -2.27 1.59
CA LYS A 86 4.25 -3.01 0.48
C LYS A 86 5.10 -4.18 0.97
N THR A 87 5.85 -3.96 2.05
CA THR A 87 6.65 -5.01 2.70
C THR A 87 5.76 -6.10 3.32
N GLN A 88 4.59 -5.77 3.87
CA GLN A 88 3.64 -6.78 4.34
C GLN A 88 3.04 -7.57 3.17
N MET A 89 2.59 -6.88 2.13
CA MET A 89 1.92 -7.48 0.97
C MET A 89 2.83 -8.39 0.14
N SER A 90 4.15 -8.14 0.12
CA SER A 90 5.10 -9.01 -0.61
C SER A 90 5.17 -10.44 -0.05
N ASN A 91 4.70 -10.66 1.19
CA ASN A 91 4.69 -11.98 1.83
C ASN A 91 3.38 -12.76 1.62
N TRP A 92 2.44 -12.19 0.88
CA TRP A 92 1.16 -12.83 0.59
C TRP A 92 1.27 -13.68 -0.69
N PRO A 93 0.77 -14.93 -0.69
CA PRO A 93 0.82 -15.79 -1.88
C PRO A 93 -0.01 -15.22 -3.03
N GLU A 94 -1.13 -14.56 -2.72
CA GLU A 94 -1.95 -13.82 -3.67
C GLU A 94 -2.46 -12.55 -2.98
N GLN A 95 -2.29 -11.41 -3.65
CA GLN A 95 -2.80 -10.13 -3.16
C GLN A 95 -4.23 -9.91 -3.67
N PRO A 96 -5.16 -9.43 -2.83
CA PRO A 96 -6.57 -9.27 -3.19
C PRO A 96 -6.77 -8.36 -4.41
N VAL A 97 -5.96 -7.32 -4.55
CA VAL A 97 -5.98 -6.41 -5.72
C VAL A 97 -5.78 -7.16 -7.05
N ASN A 98 -4.94 -8.21 -7.07
CA ASN A 98 -4.73 -9.00 -8.28
C ASN A 98 -5.95 -9.85 -8.64
N VAL A 99 -6.70 -10.32 -7.64
CA VAL A 99 -7.97 -11.05 -7.86
C VAL A 99 -9.01 -10.12 -8.47
N ILE A 100 -9.11 -8.89 -7.96
CA ILE A 100 -10.01 -7.85 -8.46
C ILE A 100 -9.64 -7.45 -9.90
N ILE A 101 -8.35 -7.21 -10.19
CA ILE A 101 -7.87 -6.93 -11.55
C ILE A 101 -8.24 -8.07 -12.51
N LYS A 102 -8.05 -9.33 -12.10
CA LYS A 102 -8.45 -10.50 -12.90
C LYS A 102 -9.96 -10.54 -13.15
N TRP A 103 -10.77 -10.12 -12.19
CA TRP A 103 -12.23 -10.04 -12.35
C TRP A 103 -12.63 -8.92 -13.31
N LEU A 104 -12.07 -7.72 -13.16
CA LEU A 104 -12.33 -6.56 -14.02
C LEU A 104 -11.97 -6.83 -15.48
N LYS A 105 -10.85 -7.52 -15.74
CA LYS A 105 -10.43 -7.90 -17.10
C LYS A 105 -11.40 -8.82 -17.84
N LYS A 106 -12.38 -9.40 -17.15
CA LYS A 106 -13.45 -10.22 -17.73
C LYS A 106 -14.75 -9.45 -17.94
N GLN A 107 -14.84 -8.23 -17.44
CA GLN A 107 -16.02 -7.38 -17.56
C GLN A 107 -15.97 -6.50 -18.80
N SER A 108 -17.04 -5.74 -19.04
CA SER A 108 -17.07 -4.74 -20.11
C SER A 108 -15.96 -3.70 -19.91
N LEU A 109 -15.28 -3.35 -21.00
CA LEU A 109 -14.31 -2.24 -21.01
C LEU A 109 -14.99 -0.87 -20.81
N SER A 110 -16.31 -0.80 -21.02
CA SER A 110 -17.09 0.41 -20.79
C SER A 110 -17.43 0.66 -19.33
N PHE A 111 -17.14 -0.27 -18.43
CA PHE A 111 -17.39 -0.06 -17.01
C PHE A 111 -16.44 1.02 -16.47
N VAL A 112 -17.03 2.01 -15.81
CA VAL A 112 -16.35 3.04 -15.02
C VAL A 112 -16.18 2.54 -13.59
N VAL A 113 -14.97 2.64 -13.05
CA VAL A 113 -14.60 2.06 -11.76
C VAL A 113 -14.22 3.15 -10.76
N ALA A 114 -14.70 3.06 -9.52
CA ALA A 114 -14.17 3.81 -8.38
C ALA A 114 -13.37 2.87 -7.47
N ASP A 115 -12.10 3.18 -7.25
CA ASP A 115 -11.18 2.43 -6.37
C ASP A 115 -10.94 3.24 -5.09
N PHE A 116 -11.64 2.87 -4.02
CA PHE A 116 -11.64 3.57 -2.73
C PHE A 116 -10.46 3.09 -1.89
N GLY A 117 -9.58 4.02 -1.50
CA GLY A 117 -8.31 3.72 -0.85
C GLY A 117 -7.34 3.01 -1.79
N CYS A 118 -7.14 3.58 -2.98
CA CYS A 118 -6.42 2.95 -4.08
C CYS A 118 -4.92 2.77 -3.85
N GLY A 119 -4.35 3.46 -2.85
CA GLY A 119 -2.92 3.61 -2.62
C GLY A 119 -2.19 4.04 -3.88
N GLU A 120 -1.31 3.17 -4.38
CA GLU A 120 -0.49 3.41 -5.58
C GLU A 120 -1.26 3.26 -6.91
N ALA A 121 -2.60 3.28 -6.89
CA ALA A 121 -3.47 3.18 -8.07
C ALA A 121 -3.19 1.95 -8.95
N LEU A 122 -2.92 0.79 -8.33
CA LEU A 122 -2.52 -0.42 -9.07
C LEU A 122 -3.62 -0.91 -10.02
N ILE A 123 -4.90 -0.77 -9.65
CA ILE A 123 -6.02 -1.16 -10.51
C ILE A 123 -6.02 -0.32 -11.79
N ALA A 124 -6.00 1.02 -11.66
CA ALA A 124 -5.95 1.94 -12.80
C ALA A 124 -4.78 1.64 -13.74
N LYS A 125 -3.60 1.33 -13.19
CA LYS A 125 -2.39 0.97 -13.94
C LYS A 125 -2.47 -0.39 -14.66
N SER A 126 -3.45 -1.24 -14.32
CA SER A 126 -3.49 -2.65 -14.73
C SER A 126 -4.67 -3.02 -15.63
N VAL A 127 -5.64 -2.13 -15.82
CA VAL A 127 -6.85 -2.36 -16.61
C VAL A 127 -7.02 -1.27 -17.68
N LYS A 128 -7.90 -1.50 -18.65
CA LYS A 128 -8.23 -0.52 -19.71
C LYS A 128 -9.47 0.31 -19.40
N ASN A 129 -10.21 -0.07 -18.37
CA ASN A 129 -11.36 0.67 -17.87
C ASN A 129 -10.95 2.08 -17.42
N GLU A 130 -11.90 3.01 -17.45
CA GLU A 130 -11.76 4.26 -16.71
C GLU A 130 -11.82 3.94 -15.21
N VAL A 131 -10.82 4.41 -14.46
CA VAL A 131 -10.71 4.17 -13.02
C VAL A 131 -10.47 5.48 -12.29
N PHE A 132 -11.43 5.88 -11.46
CA PHE A 132 -11.26 6.93 -10.47
C PHE A 132 -10.56 6.34 -9.25
N SER A 133 -9.27 6.60 -9.15
CA SER A 133 -8.45 6.22 -7.99
C SER A 133 -8.59 7.27 -6.90
N LEU A 134 -9.15 6.87 -5.74
CA LEU A 134 -9.46 7.74 -4.61
C LEU A 134 -8.60 7.32 -3.42
N ASP A 135 -7.87 8.25 -2.81
CA ASP A 135 -7.14 7.98 -1.56
C ASP A 135 -7.11 9.24 -0.68
N LEU A 136 -6.83 9.07 0.61
CA LEU A 136 -6.82 10.18 1.57
C LEU A 136 -5.69 11.18 1.26
N VAL A 137 -4.55 10.66 0.83
CA VAL A 137 -3.36 11.39 0.42
C VAL A 137 -2.72 10.64 -0.74
N SER A 138 -2.07 11.34 -1.68
CA SER A 138 -1.30 10.68 -2.73
C SER A 138 -0.20 11.58 -3.29
N ASN A 139 0.87 10.92 -3.72
CA ASN A 139 1.95 11.53 -4.51
C ASN A 139 1.75 11.30 -6.03
N ASP A 140 0.77 10.48 -6.42
CA ASP A 140 0.43 10.22 -7.83
C ASP A 140 -0.61 11.25 -8.30
N PRO A 141 -0.32 12.08 -9.33
CA PRO A 141 -1.25 13.11 -9.80
C PRO A 141 -2.52 12.53 -10.42
N ASN A 142 -2.57 11.22 -10.72
CA ASN A 142 -3.76 10.55 -11.24
C ASN A 142 -4.66 10.00 -10.11
N VAL A 143 -4.27 10.18 -8.84
CA VAL A 143 -5.10 9.86 -7.68
C VAL A 143 -5.81 11.12 -7.22
N ILE A 144 -7.11 11.00 -7.04
CA ILE A 144 -7.96 12.04 -6.46
C ILE A 144 -7.78 11.96 -4.93
N ALA A 145 -7.04 12.91 -4.37
CA ALA A 145 -6.86 13.03 -2.93
C ALA A 145 -8.15 13.55 -2.27
N CYS A 146 -8.85 12.71 -1.50
CA CYS A 146 -10.09 13.06 -0.81
C CYS A 146 -10.38 12.14 0.38
N ASN A 147 -11.15 12.63 1.37
CA ASN A 147 -11.81 11.73 2.32
C ASN A 147 -12.91 10.96 1.58
N MET A 148 -12.77 9.63 1.51
CA MET A 148 -13.66 8.77 0.72
C MET A 148 -15.06 8.58 1.31
N GLU A 149 -15.37 9.22 2.45
CA GLU A 149 -16.75 9.44 2.93
C GLU A 149 -17.51 10.46 2.09
N ASN A 150 -16.81 11.39 1.41
CA ASN A 150 -17.43 12.37 0.53
C ASN A 150 -16.52 12.65 -0.67
N THR A 151 -16.69 11.84 -1.71
CA THR A 151 -15.90 11.91 -2.93
C THR A 151 -16.40 13.04 -3.84
N PRO A 152 -15.54 13.61 -4.70
CA PRO A 152 -15.96 14.64 -5.65
C PRO A 152 -16.71 14.08 -6.88
N LEU A 153 -17.13 12.81 -6.85
CA LEU A 153 -17.79 12.16 -7.97
C LEU A 153 -19.30 12.31 -7.90
N ASP A 154 -19.94 12.36 -9.07
CA ASP A 154 -21.39 12.48 -9.18
C ASP A 154 -22.11 11.20 -8.74
N SER A 155 -23.34 11.34 -8.25
CA SER A 155 -24.17 10.19 -7.90
C SER A 155 -24.51 9.36 -9.15
N SER A 156 -24.57 8.03 -9.00
CA SER A 156 -24.87 7.09 -10.09
C SER A 156 -23.98 7.29 -11.33
N SER A 157 -22.69 7.57 -11.12
CA SER A 157 -21.70 7.81 -12.17
C SER A 157 -20.83 6.59 -12.50
N VAL A 158 -20.70 5.62 -11.57
CA VAL A 158 -19.79 4.47 -11.73
C VAL A 158 -20.53 3.13 -11.83
N ASP A 159 -19.92 2.18 -12.51
CA ASP A 159 -20.44 0.82 -12.69
C ASP A 159 -19.89 -0.16 -11.65
N VAL A 160 -18.71 0.12 -11.09
CA VAL A 160 -18.04 -0.71 -10.09
C VAL A 160 -17.43 0.16 -8.99
N ALA A 161 -17.68 -0.15 -7.73
CA ALA A 161 -17.00 0.43 -6.57
C ALA A 161 -16.19 -0.66 -5.85
N ILE A 162 -14.96 -0.33 -5.48
CA ILE A 162 -13.99 -1.29 -4.95
C ILE A 162 -13.44 -0.79 -3.61
N PHE A 163 -13.48 -1.65 -2.61
CA PHE A 163 -12.73 -1.50 -1.36
C PHE A 163 -11.75 -2.67 -1.24
N CYS A 164 -10.46 -2.44 -1.48
CA CYS A 164 -9.44 -3.47 -1.40
C CYS A 164 -8.48 -3.20 -0.23
N LEU A 165 -8.78 -3.79 0.93
CA LEU A 165 -8.08 -3.58 2.21
C LEU A 165 -8.16 -2.13 2.73
N SER A 166 -9.22 -1.40 2.36
CA SER A 166 -9.36 0.03 2.60
C SER A 166 -10.47 0.43 3.56
N LEU A 167 -11.27 -0.49 4.12
CA LEU A 167 -12.31 -0.17 5.12
C LEU A 167 -11.68 0.08 6.50
N MET A 168 -10.76 1.05 6.61
CA MET A 168 -9.91 1.24 7.79
C MET A 168 -10.59 2.02 8.90
N GLY A 169 -11.06 3.23 8.61
CA GLY A 169 -11.57 4.15 9.63
C GLY A 169 -12.78 3.63 10.41
N THR A 170 -12.98 4.15 11.61
CA THR A 170 -14.11 3.78 12.49
C THR A 170 -15.48 4.13 11.92
N ASN A 171 -15.52 5.10 11.01
CA ASN A 171 -16.68 5.54 10.22
C ASN A 171 -16.82 4.80 8.88
N TYR A 172 -16.40 3.53 8.79
CA TYR A 172 -16.38 2.80 7.51
C TYR A 172 -17.75 2.66 6.84
N GLN A 173 -18.83 2.74 7.62
CA GLN A 173 -20.20 2.73 7.10
C GLN A 173 -20.45 3.89 6.13
N SER A 174 -19.92 5.09 6.42
CA SER A 174 -20.08 6.24 5.53
C SER A 174 -19.39 6.03 4.19
N TYR A 175 -18.26 5.29 4.16
CA TYR A 175 -17.59 4.93 2.90
C TYR A 175 -18.47 4.02 2.04
N LEU A 176 -19.18 3.07 2.67
CA LEU A 176 -20.09 2.16 1.99
C LEU A 176 -21.33 2.91 1.47
N GLU A 177 -21.89 3.82 2.27
CA GLU A 177 -22.98 4.70 1.86
C GLU A 177 -22.58 5.58 0.66
N GLU A 178 -21.36 6.13 0.68
CA GLU A 178 -20.82 6.90 -0.42
C GLU A 178 -20.64 6.06 -1.69
N SER A 179 -20.16 4.82 -1.56
CA SER A 179 -20.09 3.89 -2.70
C SER A 179 -21.47 3.58 -3.28
N TYR A 180 -22.50 3.46 -2.44
CA TYR A 180 -23.88 3.26 -2.87
C TYR A 180 -24.41 4.49 -3.62
N ARG A 181 -24.07 5.71 -3.17
CA ARG A 181 -24.40 6.95 -3.88
C ARG A 181 -23.78 6.99 -5.27
N LEU A 182 -22.51 6.60 -5.41
CA LEU A 182 -21.80 6.64 -6.69
C LEU A 182 -22.27 5.58 -7.69
N LEU A 183 -22.69 4.41 -7.20
CA LEU A 183 -23.05 3.29 -8.08
C LEU A 183 -24.34 3.56 -8.86
N LYS A 184 -24.31 3.22 -10.15
CA LYS A 184 -25.52 3.11 -10.97
C LYS A 184 -26.39 1.95 -10.47
N PRO A 185 -27.72 1.99 -10.70
CA PRO A 185 -28.57 0.83 -10.48
C PRO A 185 -28.02 -0.42 -11.19
N GLY A 186 -27.85 -1.51 -10.45
CA GLY A 186 -27.25 -2.76 -10.97
C GLY A 186 -25.72 -2.76 -11.04
N GLY A 187 -25.05 -1.72 -10.52
CA GLY A 187 -23.61 -1.67 -10.38
C GLY A 187 -23.06 -2.65 -9.34
N TRP A 188 -21.74 -2.83 -9.35
CA TRP A 188 -21.04 -3.84 -8.55
C TRP A 188 -20.28 -3.21 -7.39
N LEU A 189 -20.50 -3.73 -6.18
CA LEU A 189 -19.67 -3.44 -5.01
C LEU A 189 -18.74 -4.63 -4.75
N LEU A 190 -17.43 -4.39 -4.78
CA LEU A 190 -16.40 -5.39 -4.46
C LEU A 190 -15.68 -5.00 -3.17
N ILE A 191 -15.76 -5.86 -2.15
CA ILE A 191 -15.06 -5.67 -0.88
C ILE A 191 -14.10 -6.84 -0.67
N ALA A 192 -12.82 -6.52 -0.49
CA ALA A 192 -11.79 -7.49 -0.11
C ALA A 192 -11.13 -7.02 1.18
N GLU A 193 -11.24 -7.82 2.24
CA GLU A 193 -10.73 -7.51 3.57
C GLU A 193 -10.06 -8.73 4.21
N VAL A 194 -9.21 -8.52 5.22
CA VAL A 194 -8.51 -9.61 5.89
C VAL A 194 -9.47 -10.44 6.74
N LYS A 195 -9.42 -11.77 6.60
CA LYS A 195 -10.32 -12.71 7.31
C LYS A 195 -10.41 -12.46 8.82
N SER A 196 -9.31 -12.11 9.48
CA SER A 196 -9.29 -11.85 10.92
C SER A 196 -10.16 -10.67 11.36
N ARG A 197 -10.51 -9.76 10.45
CA ARG A 197 -11.47 -8.68 10.73
C ARG A 197 -12.90 -9.19 10.89
N PHE A 198 -13.18 -10.36 10.33
CA PHE A 198 -14.48 -11.02 10.28
C PHE A 198 -14.50 -12.39 10.99
N ASP A 199 -13.72 -12.53 12.08
CA ASP A 199 -13.70 -13.76 12.89
C ASP A 199 -14.20 -13.48 14.30
N PRO A 200 -15.48 -13.79 14.61
CA PRO A 200 -16.08 -13.59 15.93
C PRO A 200 -15.31 -14.26 17.07
N ASN A 201 -14.64 -15.39 16.80
CA ASN A 201 -13.85 -16.11 17.81
C ASN A 201 -12.63 -15.32 18.27
N THR A 202 -12.22 -14.30 17.50
CA THR A 202 -11.11 -13.42 17.84
C THR A 202 -11.55 -11.97 18.07
N GLY A 203 -12.86 -11.71 18.22
CA GLY A 203 -13.42 -10.37 18.37
C GLY A 203 -13.55 -9.58 17.06
N GLY A 204 -13.52 -10.26 15.91
CA GLY A 204 -13.90 -9.68 14.61
C GLY A 204 -15.42 -9.69 14.40
N ALA A 205 -15.88 -8.99 13.36
CA ALA A 205 -17.28 -8.96 12.97
C ALA A 205 -17.79 -10.35 12.55
N ASP A 206 -19.07 -10.63 12.75
CA ASP A 206 -19.70 -11.79 12.13
C ASP A 206 -19.88 -11.52 10.62
N PRO A 207 -19.32 -12.36 9.72
CA PRO A 207 -19.49 -12.19 8.28
C PRO A 207 -20.96 -12.11 7.85
N LYS A 208 -21.88 -12.80 8.54
CA LYS A 208 -23.31 -12.78 8.24
C LYS A 208 -23.94 -11.45 8.64
N LYS A 209 -23.60 -10.91 9.81
CA LYS A 209 -24.06 -9.58 10.23
C LYS A 209 -23.60 -8.50 9.26
N PHE A 210 -22.33 -8.56 8.84
CA PHE A 210 -21.81 -7.64 7.84
C PHE A 210 -22.53 -7.77 6.50
N SER A 211 -22.75 -9.00 6.02
CA SER A 211 -23.48 -9.23 4.75
C SER A 211 -24.94 -8.75 4.82
N ASN A 212 -25.59 -8.89 5.97
CA ASN A 212 -26.93 -8.37 6.20
C ASN A 212 -26.96 -6.84 6.16
N ALA A 213 -26.02 -6.16 6.83
CA ALA A 213 -25.90 -4.71 6.81
C ALA A 213 -25.68 -4.17 5.38
N ILE A 214 -24.81 -4.82 4.60
CA ILE A 214 -24.62 -4.53 3.17
C ILE A 214 -25.93 -4.72 2.38
N SER A 215 -26.73 -5.73 2.74
CA SER A 215 -28.02 -5.97 2.09
C SER A 215 -29.06 -4.91 2.45
N GLU A 216 -29.12 -4.49 3.71
CA GLU A 216 -29.99 -3.42 4.19
C GLU A 216 -29.64 -2.05 3.59
N LEU A 217 -28.35 -1.82 3.26
CA LEU A 217 -27.91 -0.64 2.50
C LEU A 217 -28.48 -0.61 1.07
N GLY A 218 -28.79 -1.78 0.51
CA GLY A 218 -29.43 -1.92 -0.81
C GLY A 218 -28.66 -2.75 -1.82
N PHE A 219 -27.64 -3.50 -1.39
CA PHE A 219 -26.94 -4.46 -2.24
C PHE A 219 -27.53 -5.86 -2.13
N SER A 220 -27.31 -6.70 -3.13
CA SER A 220 -27.62 -8.12 -3.07
C SER A 220 -26.36 -8.94 -3.38
N SER A 221 -26.19 -10.05 -2.67
CA SER A 221 -25.10 -10.96 -2.98
C SER A 221 -25.37 -11.64 -4.31
N VAL A 222 -24.35 -11.74 -5.17
CA VAL A 222 -24.43 -12.41 -6.49
C VAL A 222 -24.92 -13.87 -6.37
N LYS A 223 -24.79 -14.47 -5.19
CA LYS A 223 -25.21 -15.85 -4.91
C LYS A 223 -26.60 -15.97 -4.26
N GLN A 224 -27.24 -14.87 -3.88
CA GLN A 224 -28.55 -14.86 -3.20
C GLN A 224 -29.39 -13.66 -3.64
N GLU A 225 -30.52 -13.93 -4.27
CA GLU A 225 -31.58 -12.94 -4.48
C GLU A 225 -32.32 -12.71 -3.16
N ASN A 226 -32.36 -11.46 -2.69
CA ASN A 226 -33.15 -11.08 -1.52
C ASN A 226 -34.09 -9.91 -1.86
N GLN A 227 -35.25 -9.91 -1.21
CA GLN A 227 -36.26 -8.85 -1.28
C GLN A 227 -35.74 -7.58 -0.59
N ILE A 228 -35.89 -6.43 -1.26
CA ILE A 228 -35.54 -5.11 -0.73
C ILE A 228 -36.50 -4.78 0.43
N SER A 229 -35.98 -4.66 1.65
CA SER A 229 -36.76 -4.24 2.82
C SER A 229 -36.70 -2.72 3.00
N LYS A 230 -37.73 -2.15 3.66
CA LYS A 230 -37.80 -0.70 3.94
C LYS A 230 -36.62 -0.27 4.81
N ARG A 231 -35.97 0.85 4.43
CA ARG A 231 -34.84 1.46 5.16
C ARG A 231 -35.19 1.69 6.64
N LYS A 232 -34.61 0.87 7.51
CA LYS A 232 -34.42 1.16 8.93
C LYS A 232 -32.96 1.61 9.11
N GLU A 233 -32.67 2.18 10.27
CA GLU A 233 -31.28 2.40 10.68
C GLU A 233 -30.53 1.07 10.66
N ILE A 234 -29.38 1.03 9.96
CA ILE A 234 -28.61 -0.20 9.73
C ILE A 234 -27.70 -0.47 10.93
N GLU A 235 -27.77 -1.67 11.49
CA GLU A 235 -26.86 -2.09 12.57
C GLU A 235 -25.52 -2.58 11.99
N TRP A 236 -24.54 -1.67 11.87
CA TRP A 236 -23.22 -2.00 11.37
C TRP A 236 -22.35 -2.72 12.41
N PRO A 237 -21.76 -3.89 12.10
CA PRO A 237 -20.84 -4.55 13.03
C PRO A 237 -19.50 -3.82 13.09
N MET A 238 -18.88 -3.73 14.25
CA MET A 238 -17.53 -3.16 14.35
C MET A 238 -16.50 -4.10 13.70
N LEU A 239 -15.69 -3.56 12.78
CA LEU A 239 -14.62 -4.32 12.13
C LEU A 239 -13.35 -4.29 12.98
N LYS A 240 -12.82 -5.47 13.34
CA LYS A 240 -11.56 -5.55 14.08
C LYS A 240 -10.40 -4.97 13.27
N PRO A 241 -9.44 -4.23 13.86
CA PRO A 241 -8.25 -3.74 13.17
C PRO A 241 -7.42 -4.85 12.50
N CYS A 242 -6.89 -4.59 11.31
CA CYS A 242 -5.94 -5.52 10.68
C CYS A 242 -4.54 -5.34 11.27
N LEU A 243 -4.27 -6.02 12.39
CA LEU A 243 -2.95 -5.99 13.03
C LEU A 243 -2.03 -7.03 12.38
N TYR A 244 -1.12 -6.58 11.52
CA TYR A 244 -0.08 -7.43 10.92
C TYR A 244 0.85 -7.98 12.01
N LYS A 245 0.60 -9.22 12.45
CA LYS A 245 1.38 -9.88 13.51
C LYS A 245 2.83 -10.08 13.08
N ARG A 246 3.76 -10.05 14.06
CA ARG A 246 5.12 -10.55 13.85
C ARG A 246 5.04 -12.02 13.47
N ARG A 247 5.55 -12.38 12.30
CA ARG A 247 5.89 -13.77 11.97
C ARG A 247 7.28 -14.08 12.51
#